data_AF-A0A1H3X8A0-F1
#
_entry.id   AF-A0A1H3X8A0-F1
#
_cell.length_a   1.000
_cell.length_b   1.000
_cell.length_c   1.000
_cell.angle_alpha   90.00
_cell.angle_beta   90.00
_cell.angle_gamma   90.00
#
_symmetry.space_group_name_H-M   'P 1'
#
loop_
_entity.id
_entity.type
_entity.pdbx_description
1 polymer ?
#
loop_
_entity_poly.entity_id
_entity_poly.type
_entity_poly.pdbx_seq_one_letter_code
_entity_poly.pdbx_strand_id
1 'polypeptide(L)'
;METFVINFSLFLFLFWGLYILFFKKETFFHHNRVYLILTPILATVLPFILINQLNINQGNTFNWQEITPLLFTENIEEVNINAANTNSNIVDLSFKNVLIIVYFLGVAFMLFNFFRKLKLYHVLKNKAKSMQTAFGEVYVIQNSKAAFTFLNKIFIGDLLENEAQKEILQHEVVHKKQKHSFDLVYYEILKIIFWFHPSIYSLQNQIKLIHEYIADAKVSSRISKKKYYENLLNGFFGVKQISFTSQFFNHSLIKKRIIMLQKSKSNKTALLKYLMVIPLSLAMLTYVSCSQDEAITQPENNKQETSEVENIIKLEVEDVHNLSEDEQKVFASQLSKILSNNTPTQFVLFDDYEEKSITINEEARANLSSKKSQLNPETESVSSDELSFNVIDTPPLYIGCDPNLSKEEAKKCFSQKISEFVGSNFNIDLAKENGLTGVHRIYVQFKISKEGQITDVKSRSKHTFLGEEAERVIKNLPQMKPGENDGQKVGVLYSLPISFEIK
;
A
#
# COMPACT_ATOMS: atom_id res chain seq x y z
N MET A 1 -1.86 1.94 -8.48
CA MET A 1 -0.92 1.44 -9.52
C MET A 1 0.41 2.19 -9.47
N GLU A 2 0.40 3.53 -9.42
CA GLU A 2 1.61 4.37 -9.39
C GLU A 2 2.56 4.03 -8.23
N THR A 3 2.06 3.93 -6.99
CA THR A 3 2.83 3.52 -5.80
C THR A 3 3.56 2.18 -5.99
N PHE A 4 2.92 1.22 -6.68
CA PHE A 4 3.54 -0.07 -6.98
C PHE A 4 4.70 0.08 -7.97
N VAL A 5 4.57 0.89 -9.03
CA VAL A 5 5.64 1.14 -10.00
C VAL A 5 6.82 1.86 -9.35
N ILE A 6 6.55 2.83 -8.46
CA ILE A 6 7.58 3.54 -7.69
C ILE A 6 8.33 2.55 -6.77
N ASN A 7 7.60 1.79 -5.94
CA ASN A 7 8.20 0.84 -5.02
C ASN A 7 9.00 -0.26 -5.76
N PHE A 8 8.42 -0.86 -6.81
CA PHE A 8 9.11 -1.81 -7.68
C PHE A 8 10.43 -1.25 -8.22
N SER A 9 10.40 -0.03 -8.73
CA SER A 9 11.59 0.62 -9.31
C SER A 9 12.67 0.84 -8.24
N LEU A 10 12.27 1.29 -7.04
CA LEU A 10 13.16 1.51 -5.90
C LEU A 10 13.85 0.20 -5.48
N PHE A 11 13.09 -0.86 -5.18
CA PHE A 11 13.63 -2.18 -4.84
C PHE A 11 14.56 -2.71 -5.95
N LEU A 12 14.17 -2.56 -7.22
CA LEU A 12 14.95 -3.03 -8.37
C LEU A 12 16.27 -2.27 -8.54
N PHE A 13 16.28 -0.94 -8.38
CA PHE A 13 17.51 -0.14 -8.40
C PHE A 13 18.45 -0.50 -7.24
N LEU A 14 17.91 -0.66 -6.04
CA LEU A 14 18.66 -1.02 -4.83
C LEU A 14 19.33 -2.40 -4.96
N PHE A 15 18.60 -3.43 -5.37
CA PHE A 15 19.17 -4.77 -5.60
C PHE A 15 20.16 -4.79 -6.77
N TRP A 16 19.89 -4.03 -7.84
CA TRP A 16 20.83 -3.87 -8.95
C TRP A 16 22.14 -3.18 -8.53
N GLY A 17 22.07 -2.16 -7.67
CA GLY A 17 23.23 -1.48 -7.09
C GLY A 17 24.06 -2.43 -6.23
N LEU A 18 23.41 -3.19 -5.34
CA LEU A 18 24.05 -4.20 -4.49
C LEU A 18 24.84 -5.23 -5.33
N TYR A 19 24.25 -5.72 -6.43
CA TYR A 19 24.95 -6.61 -7.37
C TYR A 19 26.22 -5.98 -7.95
N ILE A 20 26.14 -4.74 -8.44
CA ILE A 20 27.26 -4.07 -9.10
C ILE A 20 28.43 -3.82 -8.14
N LEU A 21 28.12 -3.42 -6.90
CA LEU A 21 29.12 -3.08 -5.89
C LEU A 21 29.81 -4.32 -5.32
N PHE A 22 29.03 -5.33 -4.92
CA PHE A 22 29.52 -6.48 -4.15
C PHE A 22 29.65 -7.76 -4.99
N PHE A 23 28.58 -8.21 -5.65
CA PHE A 23 28.48 -9.59 -6.17
C PHE A 23 29.13 -9.79 -7.55
N LYS A 24 29.08 -8.76 -8.41
CA LYS A 24 29.63 -8.75 -9.77
C LYS A 24 31.12 -9.09 -9.85
N LYS A 25 31.87 -8.85 -8.76
CA LYS A 25 33.32 -9.12 -8.65
C LYS A 25 33.63 -10.55 -8.20
N GLU A 26 32.65 -11.32 -7.71
CA GLU A 26 32.87 -12.63 -7.08
C GLU A 26 32.83 -13.79 -8.08
N THR A 27 33.66 -14.82 -7.88
CA THR A 27 33.72 -16.00 -8.76
C THR A 27 32.62 -17.03 -8.50
N PHE A 28 31.61 -16.70 -7.70
CA PHE A 28 30.49 -17.59 -7.37
C PHE A 28 29.40 -17.54 -8.43
N PHE A 29 29.74 -17.92 -9.68
CA PHE A 29 28.88 -17.69 -10.85
C PHE A 29 27.46 -18.26 -10.72
N HIS A 30 27.27 -19.42 -10.09
CA HIS A 30 25.95 -19.98 -9.84
C HIS A 30 25.12 -19.15 -8.84
N HIS A 31 25.73 -18.63 -7.78
CA HIS A 31 25.05 -17.74 -6.82
C HIS A 31 24.72 -16.39 -7.47
N ASN A 32 25.62 -15.84 -8.28
CA ASN A 32 25.35 -14.65 -9.10
C ASN A 32 24.20 -14.86 -10.08
N ARG A 33 24.14 -16.04 -10.74
CA ARG A 33 23.02 -16.40 -11.65
C ARG A 33 21.68 -16.43 -10.90
N VAL A 34 21.64 -17.12 -9.75
CA VAL A 34 20.44 -17.22 -8.91
C VAL A 34 20.01 -15.84 -8.41
N TYR A 35 20.95 -15.03 -7.89
CA TYR A 35 20.67 -13.68 -7.43
C TYR A 35 20.06 -12.79 -8.52
N LEU A 36 20.64 -12.79 -9.73
CA LEU A 36 20.15 -12.00 -10.85
C LEU A 36 18.72 -12.40 -11.26
N ILE A 37 18.41 -13.70 -11.28
CA ILE A 37 17.06 -14.21 -11.60
C ILE A 37 16.07 -13.88 -10.48
N LEU A 38 16.45 -13.99 -9.21
CA LEU A 38 15.58 -13.65 -8.08
C LEU A 38 15.33 -12.15 -7.94
N THR A 39 16.27 -11.29 -8.36
CA THR A 39 16.20 -9.83 -8.15
C THR A 39 14.89 -9.20 -8.68
N PRO A 40 14.46 -9.39 -9.95
CA PRO A 40 13.19 -8.85 -10.43
C PRO A 40 11.96 -9.52 -9.80
N ILE A 41 12.05 -10.79 -9.41
CA ILE A 41 10.96 -11.51 -8.71
C ILE A 41 10.74 -10.88 -7.34
N LEU A 42 11.80 -10.71 -6.55
CA LEU A 42 11.75 -10.07 -5.23
C LEU A 42 11.30 -8.61 -5.33
N ALA A 43 11.78 -7.84 -6.31
CA ALA A 43 11.34 -6.47 -6.52
C ALA A 43 9.84 -6.36 -6.90
N THR A 44 9.27 -7.38 -7.56
CA THR A 44 7.83 -7.47 -7.86
C THR A 44 7.00 -7.93 -6.66
N VAL A 45 7.49 -8.93 -5.92
CA VAL A 45 6.74 -9.61 -4.86
C VAL A 45 6.77 -8.86 -3.53
N LEU A 46 7.89 -8.25 -3.14
CA LEU A 46 8.01 -7.54 -1.86
C LEU A 46 7.01 -6.38 -1.70
N PRO A 47 6.77 -5.50 -2.71
CA PRO A 47 5.71 -4.50 -2.64
C PRO A 47 4.30 -5.09 -2.47
N PHE A 48 4.04 -6.28 -3.02
CA PHE A 48 2.72 -6.91 -2.94
C PHE A 48 2.45 -7.50 -1.54
N ILE A 49 3.48 -8.10 -0.92
CA ILE A 49 3.40 -8.59 0.47
C ILE A 49 3.13 -7.41 1.42
N LEU A 50 3.83 -6.29 1.25
CA LEU A 50 3.64 -5.07 2.03
C LEU A 50 2.20 -4.56 1.97
N ILE A 51 1.68 -4.32 0.75
CA ILE A 51 0.32 -3.82 0.55
C ILE A 51 -0.71 -4.77 1.18
N ASN A 52 -0.60 -6.07 0.99
CA ASN A 52 -1.63 -7.01 1.45
C ASN A 52 -1.56 -7.35 2.94
N GLN A 53 -0.41 -7.19 3.61
CA GLN A 53 -0.28 -7.46 5.05
C GLN A 53 -0.51 -6.23 5.92
N LEU A 54 -0.21 -5.02 5.42
CA LEU A 54 -0.46 -3.77 6.15
C LEU A 54 -1.87 -3.20 5.88
N ASN A 55 -2.50 -3.51 4.73
CA ASN A 55 -3.90 -3.14 4.48
C ASN A 55 -4.93 -4.03 5.22
N ILE A 56 -4.51 -4.96 6.10
CA ILE A 56 -5.46 -5.75 6.90
C ILE A 56 -6.31 -4.85 7.81
N ASN A 57 -5.83 -3.64 8.15
CA ASN A 57 -6.56 -2.63 8.93
C ASN A 57 -6.61 -1.24 8.25
N GLN A 58 -6.80 -1.17 6.92
CA GLN A 58 -7.14 0.10 6.25
C GLN A 58 -8.43 -0.07 5.44
N GLY A 59 -9.55 0.32 6.06
CA GLY A 59 -10.88 0.26 5.47
C GLY A 59 -11.03 1.14 4.22
N ASN A 60 -11.68 0.58 3.20
CA ASN A 60 -12.43 1.21 2.13
C ASN A 60 -11.98 2.62 1.69
N THR A 61 -11.24 2.69 0.58
CA THR A 61 -10.96 3.95 -0.12
C THR A 61 -12.27 4.60 -0.61
N PHE A 62 -12.69 5.66 0.08
CA PHE A 62 -13.86 6.48 -0.28
C PHE A 62 -13.59 7.21 -1.61
N ASN A 63 -14.57 7.17 -2.52
CA ASN A 63 -14.44 7.77 -3.85
C ASN A 63 -15.12 9.15 -3.83
N TRP A 64 -14.33 10.22 -3.71
CA TRP A 64 -14.86 11.59 -3.69
C TRP A 64 -15.49 11.94 -5.04
N GLN A 65 -16.82 12.06 -5.06
CA GLN A 65 -17.53 12.65 -6.17
C GLN A 65 -17.43 14.18 -6.04
N GLU A 66 -16.84 14.83 -7.04
CA GLU A 66 -16.64 16.29 -7.03
C GLU A 66 -17.99 17.02 -6.95
N ILE A 67 -18.22 17.72 -5.83
CA ILE A 67 -19.33 18.67 -5.70
C ILE A 67 -18.82 20.00 -6.26
N THR A 68 -19.36 20.41 -7.41
CA THR A 68 -19.08 21.74 -7.97
C THR A 68 -19.59 22.83 -7.03
N PRO A 69 -18.82 23.92 -6.81
CA PRO A 69 -19.29 25.03 -5.99
C PRO A 69 -20.46 25.73 -6.71
N LEU A 70 -21.59 25.84 -6.02
CA LEU A 70 -22.75 26.59 -6.50
C LEU A 70 -22.45 28.09 -6.39
N LEU A 71 -21.88 28.66 -7.47
CA LEU A 71 -21.69 30.10 -7.60
C LEU A 71 -23.07 30.77 -7.75
N PHE A 72 -23.50 31.46 -6.69
CA PHE A 72 -24.56 32.46 -6.80
C PHE A 72 -24.02 33.67 -7.56
N THR A 73 -24.15 33.67 -8.88
CA THR A 73 -24.00 34.89 -9.68
C THR A 73 -25.25 35.74 -9.54
N GLU A 74 -25.10 36.97 -9.03
CA GLU A 74 -26.16 37.98 -9.10
C GLU A 74 -26.61 38.19 -10.56
N ASN A 75 -27.89 38.51 -10.74
CA ASN A 75 -28.49 38.69 -12.05
C ASN A 75 -27.85 39.88 -12.80
N ILE A 76 -27.06 39.57 -13.82
CA ILE A 76 -26.84 40.47 -14.96
C ILE A 76 -27.32 39.73 -16.20
N GLU A 77 -28.21 40.36 -16.96
CA GLU A 77 -28.80 39.79 -18.16
C GLU A 77 -27.73 39.63 -19.26
N GLU A 78 -27.24 38.42 -19.49
CA GLU A 78 -26.51 38.09 -20.72
C GLU A 78 -27.34 37.21 -21.67
N VAL A 79 -27.37 37.69 -22.91
CA VAL A 79 -28.14 37.22 -24.06
C VAL A 79 -28.11 35.71 -24.24
N ASN A 80 -29.30 35.10 -24.32
CA ASN A 80 -29.46 33.69 -24.70
C ASN A 80 -29.01 33.44 -26.15
N ILE A 81 -27.76 33.01 -26.32
CA ILE A 81 -27.30 32.39 -27.56
C ILE A 81 -27.50 30.88 -27.43
N ASN A 82 -28.44 30.34 -28.21
CA ASN A 82 -28.70 28.90 -28.32
C ASN A 82 -27.48 28.18 -28.92
N ALA A 83 -26.50 27.81 -28.09
CA ALA A 83 -25.47 26.86 -28.45
C ALA A 83 -26.11 25.46 -28.53
N ALA A 84 -26.20 24.90 -29.74
CA ALA A 84 -26.70 23.55 -29.91
C ALA A 84 -25.82 22.56 -29.13
N ASN A 85 -26.43 21.74 -28.27
CA ASN A 85 -25.79 20.62 -27.59
C ASN A 85 -25.32 19.58 -28.61
N THR A 86 -24.17 19.85 -29.20
CA THR A 86 -23.34 18.81 -29.81
C THR A 86 -22.68 18.07 -28.66
N ASN A 87 -23.06 16.81 -28.48
CA ASN A 87 -22.36 15.84 -27.64
C ASN A 87 -20.98 15.57 -28.25
N SER A 88 -20.09 16.55 -28.14
CA SER A 88 -18.68 16.37 -28.39
C SER A 88 -18.15 15.54 -27.24
N ASN A 89 -17.85 14.27 -27.52
CA ASN A 89 -16.96 13.47 -26.70
C ASN A 89 -15.56 14.10 -26.80
N ILE A 90 -15.38 15.27 -26.20
CA ILE A 90 -14.07 15.83 -25.91
C ILE A 90 -13.47 14.85 -24.92
N VAL A 91 -12.60 13.98 -25.44
CA VAL A 91 -11.79 13.10 -24.60
C VAL A 91 -10.92 14.03 -23.79
N ASP A 92 -11.34 14.32 -22.56
CA ASP A 92 -10.52 15.09 -21.63
C ASP A 92 -9.24 14.28 -21.41
N LEU A 93 -8.16 14.78 -22.01
CA LEU A 93 -6.93 14.04 -22.20
C LEU A 93 -6.06 14.19 -20.95
N SER A 94 -6.67 13.84 -19.80
CA SER A 94 -6.01 13.76 -18.51
C SER A 94 -4.66 13.06 -18.65
N PHE A 95 -3.63 13.64 -18.03
CA PHE A 95 -2.25 13.17 -18.12
C PHE A 95 -2.10 11.66 -17.86
N LYS A 96 -2.94 11.11 -16.97
CA LYS A 96 -3.06 9.68 -16.67
C LYS A 96 -3.40 8.84 -17.91
N ASN A 97 -4.34 9.28 -18.74
CA ASN A 97 -4.74 8.60 -19.98
C ASN A 97 -3.60 8.60 -21.00
N VAL A 98 -2.86 9.71 -21.12
CA VAL A 98 -1.66 9.79 -21.96
C VAL A 98 -0.60 8.78 -21.51
N LEU A 99 -0.30 8.69 -20.22
CA LEU A 99 0.66 7.73 -19.68
C LEU A 99 0.27 6.27 -19.96
N ILE A 100 -1.02 5.93 -19.82
CA ILE A 100 -1.54 4.59 -20.13
C ILE A 100 -1.36 4.25 -21.61
N ILE A 101 -1.69 5.19 -22.51
CA ILE A 101 -1.51 5.02 -23.96
C ILE A 101 -0.02 4.83 -24.31
N VAL A 102 0.86 5.68 -23.77
CA VAL A 102 2.32 5.58 -23.97
C VAL A 102 2.87 4.24 -23.46
N TYR A 103 2.41 3.76 -22.30
CA TYR A 103 2.81 2.47 -21.76
C TYR A 103 2.44 1.32 -22.72
N PHE A 104 1.19 1.26 -23.19
CA PHE A 104 0.74 0.20 -24.10
C PHE A 104 1.40 0.27 -25.48
N LEU A 105 1.68 1.48 -26.01
CA LEU A 105 2.47 1.65 -27.23
C LEU A 105 3.90 1.07 -27.07
N GLY A 106 4.54 1.32 -25.93
CA GLY A 106 5.85 0.72 -25.61
C GLY A 106 5.81 -0.80 -25.50
N VAL A 107 4.78 -1.36 -24.84
CA VAL A 107 4.55 -2.81 -24.76
C VAL A 107 4.37 -3.40 -26.16
N ALA A 108 3.55 -2.79 -27.02
CA ALA A 108 3.34 -3.23 -28.40
C ALA A 108 4.63 -3.21 -29.24
N PHE A 109 5.44 -2.15 -29.11
CA PHE A 109 6.75 -2.05 -29.76
C PHE A 109 7.71 -3.15 -29.28
N MET A 110 7.72 -3.47 -27.99
CA MET A 110 8.57 -4.53 -27.44
C MET A 110 8.10 -5.93 -27.83
N LEU A 111 6.78 -6.17 -27.88
CA LEU A 111 6.20 -7.40 -28.43
C LEU A 111 6.57 -7.57 -29.90
N PHE A 112 6.44 -6.55 -30.73
CA PHE A 112 6.87 -6.59 -32.13
C PHE A 112 8.36 -6.96 -32.26
N ASN A 113 9.23 -6.35 -31.45
CA ASN A 113 10.65 -6.69 -31.42
C ASN A 113 10.91 -8.14 -30.96
N PHE A 114 10.14 -8.66 -30.02
CA PHE A 114 10.21 -10.06 -29.57
C PHE A 114 9.77 -11.04 -30.66
N PHE A 115 8.61 -10.81 -31.31
CA PHE A 115 8.15 -11.64 -32.42
C PHE A 115 9.09 -11.58 -33.63
N ARG A 116 9.71 -10.45 -33.93
CA ARG A 116 10.76 -10.33 -34.96
C ARG A 116 11.96 -11.25 -34.67
N LYS A 117 12.39 -11.35 -33.41
CA LYS A 117 13.47 -12.26 -32.97
C LYS A 117 13.04 -13.73 -33.09
N LEU A 118 11.82 -14.07 -32.67
CA LEU A 118 11.28 -15.43 -32.81
C LEU A 118 11.17 -15.86 -34.29
N LYS A 119 10.69 -14.97 -35.17
CA LYS A 119 10.63 -15.21 -36.61
C LYS A 119 12.03 -15.46 -37.19
N LEU A 120 13.04 -14.67 -36.80
CA LEU A 120 14.42 -14.88 -37.21
C LEU A 120 14.96 -16.25 -36.76
N TYR A 121 14.73 -16.64 -35.50
CA TYR A 121 15.09 -17.98 -35.00
C TYR A 121 14.40 -19.10 -35.80
N HIS A 122 13.11 -18.96 -36.11
CA HIS A 122 12.38 -19.96 -36.88
C HIS A 122 12.92 -20.07 -38.32
N VAL A 123 13.25 -18.96 -38.97
CA VAL A 123 13.90 -18.93 -40.29
C VAL A 123 15.28 -19.59 -40.25
N LEU A 124 16.11 -19.30 -39.24
CA LEU A 124 17.42 -19.92 -39.08
C LEU A 124 17.33 -21.43 -38.83
N LYS A 125 16.41 -21.85 -37.96
CA LYS A 125 16.13 -23.27 -37.68
C LYS A 125 15.71 -24.02 -38.95
N ASN A 126 14.83 -23.45 -39.77
CA ASN A 126 14.32 -24.13 -40.97
C ASN A 126 15.33 -24.12 -42.14
N LYS A 127 16.34 -23.23 -42.12
CA LYS A 127 17.44 -23.22 -43.09
C LYS A 127 18.64 -24.09 -42.69
N ALA A 128 18.80 -24.38 -41.40
CA ALA A 128 19.94 -25.15 -40.91
C ALA A 128 19.72 -26.66 -41.12
N LYS A 129 20.77 -27.37 -41.55
CA LYS A 129 20.74 -28.84 -41.69
C LYS A 129 21.13 -29.48 -40.37
N SER A 130 20.34 -30.45 -39.88
CA SER A 130 20.69 -31.22 -38.69
C SER A 130 21.79 -32.24 -39.01
N MET A 131 22.76 -32.36 -38.09
CA MET A 131 23.84 -33.33 -38.15
C MET A 131 23.99 -33.99 -36.77
N GLN A 132 24.10 -35.32 -36.75
CA GLN A 132 24.36 -36.08 -35.54
C GLN A 132 25.86 -35.97 -35.20
N THR A 133 26.20 -35.57 -33.98
CA THR A 133 27.58 -35.53 -33.49
C THR A 133 27.73 -36.28 -32.17
N ALA A 134 28.96 -36.54 -31.73
CA ALA A 134 29.25 -37.09 -30.40
C ALA A 134 28.71 -36.24 -29.22
N PHE A 135 28.32 -34.99 -29.50
CA PHE A 135 27.74 -34.05 -28.52
C PHE A 135 26.21 -33.90 -28.68
N GLY A 136 25.59 -34.73 -29.53
CA GLY A 136 24.17 -34.73 -29.87
C GLY A 136 23.86 -34.07 -31.22
N GLU A 137 22.58 -33.77 -31.44
CA GLU A 137 22.09 -33.06 -32.62
C GLU A 137 22.61 -31.61 -32.67
N VAL A 138 23.30 -31.26 -33.75
CA VAL A 138 23.83 -29.93 -34.07
C VAL A 138 23.27 -29.46 -35.39
N TYR A 139 22.91 -28.18 -35.47
CA TYR A 139 22.31 -27.53 -36.64
C TYR A 139 23.36 -26.71 -37.39
N VAL A 140 23.76 -27.15 -38.57
CA VAL A 140 24.79 -26.47 -39.38
C VAL A 140 24.16 -25.34 -40.19
N ILE A 141 24.69 -24.13 -39.99
CA ILE A 141 24.31 -22.93 -40.74
C ILE A 141 25.34 -22.72 -41.86
N GLN A 142 24.86 -22.70 -43.11
CA GLN A 142 25.71 -22.50 -44.28
C GLN A 142 26.25 -21.07 -44.40
N ASN A 143 27.47 -20.95 -44.92
CA ASN A 143 28.21 -19.70 -45.13
C ASN A 143 28.27 -18.81 -43.87
N SER A 144 28.64 -19.40 -42.73
CA SER A 144 28.65 -18.68 -41.44
C SER A 144 29.82 -19.09 -40.55
N LYS A 145 30.30 -18.13 -39.74
CA LYS A 145 31.24 -18.34 -38.63
C LYS A 145 30.55 -18.27 -37.25
N ALA A 146 29.23 -18.10 -37.21
CA ALA A 146 28.49 -17.99 -35.95
C ALA A 146 28.31 -19.37 -35.29
N ALA A 147 28.56 -19.44 -33.99
CA ALA A 147 28.12 -20.53 -33.13
C ALA A 147 27.24 -19.96 -32.02
N PHE A 148 26.17 -20.66 -31.68
CA PHE A 148 25.28 -20.31 -30.57
C PHE A 148 24.36 -21.46 -30.17
N THR A 149 23.87 -21.42 -28.94
CA THR A 149 22.86 -22.35 -28.42
C THR A 149 21.55 -21.62 -28.16
N PHE A 150 20.44 -22.21 -28.62
CA PHE A 150 19.11 -21.75 -28.26
C PHE A 150 18.21 -22.93 -27.84
N LEU A 151 17.66 -22.82 -26.63
CA LEU A 151 16.92 -23.88 -25.94
C LEU A 151 17.77 -25.17 -25.86
N ASN A 152 17.32 -26.26 -26.49
CA ASN A 152 18.04 -27.54 -26.53
C ASN A 152 18.82 -27.76 -27.84
N LYS A 153 18.93 -26.74 -28.71
CA LYS A 153 19.55 -26.84 -30.04
C LYS A 153 20.85 -26.03 -30.09
N ILE A 154 21.90 -26.65 -30.61
CA ILE A 154 23.21 -26.02 -30.86
C ILE A 154 23.29 -25.71 -32.35
N PHE A 155 23.67 -24.48 -32.70
CA PHE A 155 23.86 -24.01 -34.05
C PHE A 155 25.33 -23.69 -34.28
N ILE A 156 25.91 -24.17 -35.38
CA ILE A 156 27.33 -24.01 -35.72
C ILE A 156 27.46 -23.65 -37.20
N GLY A 157 28.31 -22.66 -37.48
CA GLY A 157 28.70 -22.28 -38.83
C GLY A 157 29.69 -23.25 -39.46
N ASP A 158 29.59 -23.42 -40.77
CA ASP A 158 30.46 -24.27 -41.61
C ASP A 158 31.86 -23.67 -41.86
N LEU A 159 32.07 -22.37 -41.64
CA LEU A 159 33.34 -21.67 -41.88
C LEU A 159 34.31 -21.68 -40.67
N LEU A 160 34.18 -22.66 -39.76
CA LEU A 160 35.01 -22.80 -38.55
C LEU A 160 36.03 -23.94 -38.70
N GLU A 161 37.28 -23.69 -38.32
CA GLU A 161 38.36 -24.69 -38.37
C GLU A 161 38.12 -25.86 -37.39
N ASN A 162 38.48 -27.08 -37.81
CA ASN A 162 38.14 -28.33 -37.12
C ASN A 162 38.62 -28.44 -35.65
N GLU A 163 39.71 -27.77 -35.26
CA GLU A 163 40.12 -27.72 -33.84
C GLU A 163 39.29 -26.71 -33.04
N ALA A 164 39.23 -25.45 -33.50
CA ALA A 164 38.44 -24.40 -32.85
C ALA A 164 36.96 -24.79 -32.73
N GLN A 165 36.40 -25.46 -33.74
CA GLN A 165 35.03 -25.96 -33.76
C GLN A 165 34.74 -26.95 -32.61
N LYS A 166 35.70 -27.80 -32.21
CA LYS A 166 35.53 -28.73 -31.07
C LYS A 166 35.47 -27.98 -29.74
N GLU A 167 36.31 -26.96 -29.55
CA GLU A 167 36.33 -26.16 -28.32
C GLU A 167 35.07 -25.29 -28.20
N ILE A 168 34.66 -24.66 -29.30
CA ILE A 168 33.41 -23.90 -29.40
C ILE A 168 32.20 -24.81 -29.14
N LEU A 169 32.15 -26.01 -29.71
CA LEU A 169 31.07 -26.97 -29.46
C LEU A 169 31.01 -27.40 -27.99
N GLN A 170 32.15 -27.62 -27.33
CA GLN A 170 32.17 -27.90 -25.88
C GLN A 170 31.62 -26.73 -25.05
N HIS A 171 31.92 -25.48 -25.45
CA HIS A 171 31.36 -24.28 -24.82
C HIS A 171 29.83 -24.22 -24.99
N GLU A 172 29.33 -24.39 -26.21
CA GLU A 172 27.89 -24.39 -26.53
C GLU A 172 27.10 -25.51 -25.82
N VAL A 173 27.69 -26.70 -25.68
CA VAL A 173 27.11 -27.80 -24.87
C VAL A 173 26.88 -27.38 -23.41
N VAL A 174 27.69 -26.48 -22.83
CA VAL A 174 27.44 -25.97 -21.47
C VAL A 174 26.20 -25.08 -21.43
N HIS A 175 25.99 -24.20 -22.41
CA HIS A 175 24.78 -23.37 -22.51
C HIS A 175 23.51 -24.22 -22.62
N LYS A 176 23.56 -25.30 -23.42
CA LYS A 176 22.47 -26.30 -23.53
C LYS A 176 22.23 -27.00 -22.18
N LYS A 177 23.28 -27.54 -21.56
CA LYS A 177 23.16 -28.27 -20.28
C LYS A 177 22.73 -27.39 -19.11
N GLN A 178 23.06 -26.10 -19.13
CA GLN A 178 22.67 -25.13 -18.10
C GLN A 178 21.35 -24.40 -18.40
N LYS A 179 20.72 -24.67 -19.55
CA LYS A 179 19.44 -24.06 -20.00
C LYS A 179 19.50 -22.52 -20.08
N HIS A 180 20.65 -21.93 -20.39
CA HIS A 180 20.88 -20.48 -20.35
C HIS A 180 19.89 -19.66 -21.21
N SER A 181 19.37 -20.22 -22.29
CA SER A 181 18.36 -19.56 -23.14
C SER A 181 17.05 -19.24 -22.42
N PHE A 182 16.66 -20.00 -21.39
CA PHE A 182 15.44 -19.72 -20.62
C PHE A 182 15.59 -18.43 -19.81
N ASP A 183 16.74 -18.22 -19.16
CA ASP A 183 17.05 -16.97 -18.45
C ASP A 183 17.01 -15.76 -19.42
N LEU A 184 17.50 -15.93 -20.65
CA LEU A 184 17.46 -14.87 -21.67
C LEU A 184 16.03 -14.54 -22.08
N VAL A 185 15.18 -15.55 -22.30
CA VAL A 185 13.75 -15.37 -22.60
C VAL A 185 13.02 -14.72 -21.43
N TYR A 186 13.32 -15.11 -20.19
CA TYR A 186 12.79 -14.48 -18.98
C TYR A 186 13.06 -12.96 -18.96
N TYR A 187 14.29 -12.52 -19.26
CA TYR A 187 14.57 -11.08 -19.38
C TYR A 187 13.97 -10.40 -20.63
N GLU A 188 13.71 -11.12 -21.72
CA GLU A 188 12.95 -10.55 -22.84
C GLU A 188 11.48 -10.30 -22.44
N ILE A 189 10.88 -11.21 -21.66
CA ILE A 189 9.53 -11.02 -21.08
C ILE A 189 9.51 -9.83 -20.11
N LEU A 190 10.49 -9.75 -19.19
CA LEU A 190 10.60 -8.60 -18.28
C LEU A 190 10.77 -7.27 -19.02
N LYS A 191 11.48 -7.24 -20.15
CA LYS A 191 11.62 -6.03 -20.98
C LYS A 191 10.37 -5.69 -21.79
N ILE A 192 9.41 -6.59 -21.96
CA ILE A 192 8.11 -6.24 -22.54
C ILE A 192 7.27 -5.50 -21.50
N ILE A 193 7.23 -6.01 -20.27
CA ILE A 193 6.45 -5.43 -19.16
C ILE A 193 7.11 -4.12 -18.67
N PHE A 194 8.39 -4.17 -18.31
CA PHE A 194 9.15 -3.06 -17.73
C PHE A 194 10.07 -2.41 -18.78
N TRP A 195 9.53 -2.14 -19.96
CA TRP A 195 10.29 -1.67 -21.13
C TRP A 195 11.03 -0.35 -20.89
N PHE A 196 10.52 0.50 -20.01
CA PHE A 196 11.10 1.79 -19.64
C PHE A 196 12.21 1.68 -18.58
N HIS A 197 12.36 0.53 -17.91
CA HIS A 197 13.22 0.43 -16.72
C HIS A 197 14.67 0.02 -17.06
N PRO A 198 15.67 0.92 -16.95
CA PRO A 198 17.03 0.69 -17.43
C PRO A 198 17.75 -0.48 -16.73
N SER A 199 17.49 -0.70 -15.43
CA SER A 199 18.08 -1.80 -14.67
C SER A 199 17.76 -3.18 -15.24
N ILE A 200 16.61 -3.40 -15.88
CA ILE A 200 16.27 -4.70 -16.50
C ILE A 200 17.22 -5.01 -17.67
N TYR A 201 17.52 -4.03 -18.52
CA TYR A 201 18.50 -4.16 -19.60
C TYR A 201 19.92 -4.41 -19.05
N SER A 202 20.27 -3.72 -17.96
CA SER A 202 21.57 -3.90 -17.30
C SER A 202 21.71 -5.29 -16.68
N LEU A 203 20.67 -5.80 -16.00
CA LEU A 203 20.60 -7.16 -15.45
C LEU A 203 20.67 -8.21 -16.56
N GLN A 204 19.98 -8.03 -17.69
CA GLN A 204 20.11 -8.94 -18.85
C GLN A 204 21.55 -8.97 -19.39
N ASN A 205 22.26 -7.84 -19.38
CA ASN A 205 23.67 -7.80 -19.75
C ASN A 205 24.59 -8.47 -18.70
N GLN A 206 24.21 -8.46 -17.41
CA GLN A 206 24.93 -9.23 -16.38
C GLN A 206 24.66 -10.73 -16.47
N ILE A 207 23.43 -11.19 -16.72
CA ILE A 207 23.13 -12.63 -16.80
C ILE A 207 23.85 -13.26 -17.99
N LYS A 208 23.89 -12.57 -19.15
CA LYS A 208 24.69 -12.98 -20.32
C LYS A 208 26.16 -13.18 -19.92
N LEU A 209 26.76 -12.19 -19.27
CA LEU A 209 28.15 -12.27 -18.83
C LEU A 209 28.41 -13.42 -17.83
N ILE A 210 27.46 -13.70 -16.93
CA ILE A 210 27.52 -14.85 -16.01
C ILE A 210 27.38 -16.19 -16.76
N HIS A 211 26.53 -16.29 -17.78
CA HIS A 211 26.45 -17.47 -18.64
C HIS A 211 27.80 -17.80 -19.28
N GLU A 212 28.47 -16.78 -19.82
CA GLU A 212 29.80 -16.94 -20.41
C GLU A 212 30.83 -17.38 -19.38
N TYR A 213 30.82 -16.78 -18.18
CA TYR A 213 31.72 -17.19 -17.10
C TYR A 213 31.51 -18.66 -16.67
N ILE A 214 30.26 -19.14 -16.64
CA ILE A 214 29.93 -20.55 -16.32
C ILE A 214 30.44 -21.48 -17.43
N ALA A 215 30.26 -21.12 -18.69
CA ALA A 215 30.74 -21.89 -19.83
C ALA A 215 32.28 -21.92 -19.88
N ASP A 216 32.91 -20.75 -19.81
CA ASP A 216 34.37 -20.59 -19.84
C ASP A 216 35.07 -21.33 -18.68
N ALA A 217 34.55 -21.21 -17.44
CA ALA A 217 35.11 -21.90 -16.27
C ALA A 217 35.00 -23.43 -16.36
N LYS A 218 34.06 -23.93 -17.16
CA LYS A 218 33.81 -25.37 -17.35
C LYS A 218 34.61 -25.97 -18.51
N VAL A 219 34.91 -25.18 -19.54
CA VAL A 219 35.80 -25.60 -20.65
C VAL A 219 37.28 -25.46 -20.24
N SER A 220 37.65 -24.36 -19.60
CA SER A 220 39.04 -24.11 -19.12
C SER A 220 39.50 -25.01 -17.95
N SER A 221 38.63 -25.88 -17.42
CA SER A 221 39.05 -26.97 -16.52
C SER A 221 39.48 -28.24 -17.25
N ARG A 222 39.28 -28.30 -18.58
CA ARG A 222 39.58 -29.45 -19.45
C ARG A 222 40.65 -29.16 -20.50
N ILE A 223 40.92 -27.88 -20.78
CA ILE A 223 41.87 -27.38 -21.77
C ILE A 223 42.85 -26.45 -21.06
N SER A 224 44.11 -26.38 -21.51
CA SER A 224 45.06 -25.42 -20.96
C SER A 224 44.53 -23.99 -21.16
N LYS A 225 44.52 -23.18 -20.09
CA LYS A 225 43.94 -21.82 -20.12
C LYS A 225 44.50 -20.97 -21.27
N LYS A 226 45.81 -21.12 -21.56
CA LYS A 226 46.50 -20.40 -22.65
C LYS A 226 45.90 -20.73 -24.03
N LYS A 227 45.80 -22.00 -24.43
CA LYS A 227 45.23 -22.41 -25.73
C LYS A 227 43.78 -21.93 -25.87
N TYR A 228 43.00 -22.01 -24.78
CA TYR A 228 41.63 -21.52 -24.77
C TYR A 228 41.54 -19.99 -24.99
N TYR A 229 42.45 -19.18 -24.43
CA TYR A 229 42.47 -17.73 -24.70
C TYR A 229 42.84 -17.41 -26.15
N GLU A 230 43.81 -18.11 -26.72
CA GLU A 230 44.25 -17.93 -28.11
C GLU A 230 43.09 -18.23 -29.08
N ASN A 231 42.42 -19.36 -28.89
CA ASN A 231 41.24 -19.72 -29.69
C ASN A 231 40.06 -18.75 -29.49
N LEU A 232 39.85 -18.25 -28.28
CA LEU A 232 38.80 -17.27 -27.99
C LEU A 232 39.06 -15.91 -28.66
N LEU A 233 40.31 -15.46 -28.69
CA LEU A 233 40.71 -14.23 -29.36
C LEU A 233 40.62 -14.38 -30.88
N ASN A 234 41.11 -15.49 -31.44
CA ASN A 234 41.05 -15.78 -32.88
C ASN A 234 39.60 -15.84 -33.38
N GLY A 235 38.67 -16.42 -32.59
CA GLY A 235 37.25 -16.43 -32.91
C GLY A 235 36.55 -15.06 -32.86
N PHE A 236 37.07 -14.10 -32.09
CA PHE A 236 36.44 -12.79 -31.92
C PHE A 236 36.57 -11.88 -33.15
N PHE A 237 37.75 -11.84 -33.78
CA PHE A 237 38.05 -10.89 -34.86
C PHE A 237 37.39 -11.21 -36.22
N GLY A 238 36.46 -12.17 -36.30
CA GLY A 238 36.04 -12.78 -37.57
C GLY A 238 34.53 -12.86 -37.90
N VAL A 239 33.59 -12.30 -37.14
CA VAL A 239 32.14 -12.58 -37.33
C VAL A 239 31.24 -11.32 -37.33
N LYS A 240 30.17 -11.31 -38.14
CA LYS A 240 29.11 -10.28 -38.13
C LYS A 240 27.97 -10.62 -37.15
N GLN A 241 27.18 -9.61 -36.79
CA GLN A 241 26.37 -9.55 -35.56
C GLN A 241 24.98 -10.22 -35.65
N ILE A 242 24.55 -10.90 -34.58
CA ILE A 242 23.13 -11.18 -34.24
C ILE A 242 22.96 -10.97 -32.72
N SER A 243 21.89 -10.28 -32.28
CA SER A 243 21.73 -9.77 -30.90
C SER A 243 21.00 -10.71 -29.93
N PHE A 244 20.39 -11.80 -30.43
CA PHE A 244 19.45 -12.65 -29.66
C PHE A 244 20.11 -13.85 -28.94
N THR A 245 21.39 -14.08 -29.17
CA THR A 245 22.15 -15.23 -28.66
C THR A 245 23.28 -14.77 -27.74
N SER A 246 24.11 -15.69 -27.26
CA SER A 246 25.39 -15.43 -26.58
C SER A 246 26.45 -14.74 -27.47
N GLN A 247 26.13 -14.39 -28.73
CA GLN A 247 27.08 -13.86 -29.70
C GLN A 247 27.88 -12.67 -29.16
N PHE A 248 29.20 -12.87 -29.13
CA PHE A 248 30.21 -12.14 -28.36
C PHE A 248 30.54 -10.73 -28.86
N PHE A 249 29.54 -9.90 -29.14
CA PHE A 249 29.74 -8.57 -29.70
C PHE A 249 29.57 -7.45 -28.68
N ASN A 250 30.62 -7.33 -27.86
CA ASN A 250 30.99 -6.12 -27.12
C ASN A 250 32.47 -6.28 -26.72
N HIS A 251 33.36 -5.36 -27.13
CA HIS A 251 34.77 -5.37 -26.67
C HIS A 251 34.86 -5.40 -25.13
N SER A 252 33.90 -4.77 -24.44
CA SER A 252 33.81 -4.77 -22.99
C SER A 252 33.43 -6.11 -22.35
N LEU A 253 32.82 -7.06 -23.08
CA LEU A 253 32.46 -8.39 -22.55
C LEU A 253 33.67 -9.34 -22.60
N ILE A 254 34.42 -9.37 -23.70
CA ILE A 254 35.58 -10.26 -23.85
C ILE A 254 36.70 -9.87 -22.88
N LYS A 255 36.97 -8.57 -22.71
CA LYS A 255 37.88 -8.07 -21.67
C LYS A 255 37.47 -8.59 -20.27
N LYS A 256 36.17 -8.56 -19.95
CA LYS A 256 35.64 -9.05 -18.66
C LYS A 256 35.77 -10.58 -18.51
N ARG A 257 35.55 -11.36 -19.58
CA ARG A 257 35.76 -12.82 -19.58
C ARG A 257 37.21 -13.22 -19.32
N ILE A 258 38.15 -12.62 -20.05
CA ILE A 258 39.59 -12.90 -19.88
C ILE A 258 40.03 -12.56 -18.44
N ILE A 259 39.68 -11.36 -17.95
CA ILE A 259 39.99 -10.95 -16.57
C ILE A 259 39.39 -11.92 -15.54
N MET A 260 38.15 -12.38 -15.73
CA MET A 260 37.50 -13.27 -14.77
C MET A 260 38.06 -14.71 -14.77
N LEU A 261 38.53 -15.20 -15.92
CA LEU A 261 39.17 -16.53 -16.04
C LEU A 261 40.59 -16.58 -15.46
N GLN A 262 41.27 -15.42 -15.45
CA GLN A 262 42.57 -15.24 -14.81
C GLN A 262 42.46 -15.03 -13.30
N LYS A 263 41.30 -14.61 -12.79
CA LYS A 263 41.09 -14.36 -11.36
C LYS A 263 41.16 -15.64 -10.52
N SER A 264 41.75 -15.55 -9.33
CA SER A 264 41.69 -16.59 -8.30
C SER A 264 40.25 -16.77 -7.79
N LYS A 265 39.94 -17.98 -7.30
CA LYS A 265 38.60 -18.25 -6.71
C LYS A 265 38.38 -17.38 -5.48
N SER A 266 37.20 -16.77 -5.38
CA SER A 266 36.77 -16.00 -4.21
C SER A 266 36.77 -16.85 -2.93
N ASN A 267 37.19 -16.25 -1.82
CA ASN A 267 37.16 -16.89 -0.50
C ASN A 267 35.73 -17.20 -0.07
N LYS A 268 35.52 -18.31 0.66
CA LYS A 268 34.18 -18.71 1.16
C LYS A 268 33.52 -17.63 2.02
N THR A 269 34.29 -16.80 2.73
CA THR A 269 33.78 -15.66 3.50
C THR A 269 33.06 -14.61 2.64
N ALA A 270 33.38 -14.49 1.34
CA ALA A 270 32.64 -13.61 0.44
C ALA A 270 31.22 -14.13 0.11
N LEU A 271 30.88 -15.38 0.46
CA LEU A 271 29.50 -15.87 0.43
C LEU A 271 28.61 -15.18 1.48
N LEU A 272 29.18 -14.74 2.61
CA LEU A 272 28.43 -13.99 3.64
C LEU A 272 27.91 -12.66 3.10
N LYS A 273 28.53 -12.08 2.06
CA LYS A 273 28.06 -10.85 1.41
C LYS A 273 26.64 -10.99 0.85
N TYR A 274 26.23 -12.19 0.43
CA TYR A 274 24.87 -12.42 -0.09
C TYR A 274 23.82 -12.35 1.03
N LEU A 275 24.21 -12.52 2.30
CA LEU A 275 23.32 -12.32 3.45
C LEU A 275 22.89 -10.85 3.58
N MET A 276 23.68 -9.90 3.06
CA MET A 276 23.40 -8.46 3.08
C MET A 276 22.07 -8.09 2.39
N VAL A 277 21.53 -8.97 1.53
CA VAL A 277 20.21 -8.81 0.91
C VAL A 277 19.10 -8.79 1.97
N ILE A 278 19.21 -9.59 3.03
CA ILE A 278 18.17 -9.73 4.07
C ILE A 278 18.01 -8.45 4.90
N PRO A 279 19.04 -7.92 5.61
CA PRO A 279 18.88 -6.71 6.41
C PRO A 279 18.58 -5.49 5.53
N LEU A 280 19.09 -5.44 4.29
CA LEU A 280 18.76 -4.38 3.35
C LEU A 280 17.29 -4.45 2.89
N SER A 281 16.76 -5.65 2.66
CA SER A 281 15.33 -5.82 2.41
C SER A 281 14.51 -5.40 3.63
N LEU A 282 14.89 -5.82 4.85
CA LEU A 282 14.17 -5.48 6.08
C LEU A 282 14.16 -3.96 6.34
N ALA A 283 15.30 -3.28 6.23
CA ALA A 283 15.39 -1.82 6.36
C ALA A 283 14.58 -1.08 5.29
N MET A 284 14.47 -1.64 4.08
CA MET A 284 13.63 -1.08 3.02
C MET A 284 12.14 -1.34 3.29
N LEU A 285 11.77 -2.49 3.86
CA LEU A 285 10.39 -2.79 4.28
C LEU A 285 9.95 -1.81 5.38
N THR A 286 10.81 -1.52 6.38
CA THR A 286 10.50 -0.51 7.41
C THR A 286 10.41 0.89 6.83
N TYR A 287 11.27 1.28 5.90
CA TYR A 287 11.18 2.58 5.23
C TYR A 287 9.85 2.73 4.46
N VAL A 288 9.47 1.72 3.66
CA VAL A 288 8.19 1.78 2.92
C VAL A 288 7.01 1.87 3.89
N SER A 289 7.02 1.12 4.99
CA SER A 289 5.98 1.17 6.01
C SER A 289 5.86 2.58 6.63
N CYS A 290 6.95 3.17 7.12
CA CYS A 290 6.93 4.51 7.71
C CYS A 290 6.54 5.60 6.69
N SER A 291 6.94 5.45 5.43
CA SER A 291 6.63 6.43 4.38
C SER A 291 5.14 6.48 3.98
N GLN A 292 4.32 5.53 4.45
CA GLN A 292 2.86 5.58 4.25
C GLN A 292 2.15 6.45 5.30
N ASP A 293 2.80 6.78 6.43
CA ASP A 293 2.20 7.58 7.50
C ASP A 293 2.38 9.11 7.30
N GLU A 294 3.40 9.54 6.55
CA GLU A 294 3.74 10.98 6.38
C GLU A 294 2.94 11.72 5.29
N ALA A 295 1.97 11.06 4.65
CA ALA A 295 1.09 11.70 3.66
C ALA A 295 -0.15 12.38 4.28
N ILE A 296 -0.31 12.35 5.61
CA ILE A 296 -1.46 12.93 6.32
C ILE A 296 -0.97 13.82 7.47
N THR A 297 -0.59 15.06 7.15
CA THR A 297 -0.51 16.15 8.14
C THR A 297 -1.38 17.33 7.73
N GLN A 298 -2.67 17.03 7.57
CA GLN A 298 -3.80 17.96 7.72
C GLN A 298 -4.68 17.39 8.85
N PRO A 299 -5.25 18.21 9.74
CA PRO A 299 -5.99 17.72 10.90
C PRO A 299 -7.40 17.23 10.51
N GLU A 300 -7.51 15.96 10.11
CA GLU A 300 -8.80 15.30 9.90
C GLU A 300 -9.46 14.91 11.24
N ASN A 301 -10.42 15.74 11.67
CA ASN A 301 -11.50 15.26 12.53
C ASN A 301 -12.40 14.29 11.74
N ASN A 302 -13.01 13.35 12.46
CA ASN A 302 -14.03 12.39 12.00
C ASN A 302 -13.56 11.28 11.03
N LYS A 303 -13.12 10.16 11.60
CA LYS A 303 -13.36 8.85 10.96
C LYS A 303 -14.83 8.47 11.14
N GLN A 304 -15.53 8.23 10.04
CA GLN A 304 -16.86 7.62 10.03
C GLN A 304 -16.79 6.36 9.17
N GLU A 305 -16.84 5.19 9.80
CA GLU A 305 -16.86 3.90 9.11
C GLU A 305 -18.28 3.60 8.61
N THR A 306 -18.41 3.24 7.34
CA THR A 306 -19.61 2.59 6.79
C THR A 306 -19.28 1.15 6.45
N SER A 307 -19.63 0.25 7.38
CA SER A 307 -19.78 -1.18 7.14
C SER A 307 -21.09 -1.47 6.39
N GLU A 308 -21.20 -2.67 5.83
CA GLU A 308 -22.44 -3.20 5.27
C GLU A 308 -23.57 -3.17 6.32
N VAL A 309 -24.80 -2.96 5.87
CA VAL A 309 -25.96 -2.62 6.74
C VAL A 309 -26.48 -3.84 7.50
N GLU A 310 -25.76 -4.23 8.55
CA GLU A 310 -26.42 -4.62 9.80
C GLU A 310 -26.62 -3.34 10.63
N ASN A 311 -27.79 -3.16 11.25
CA ASN A 311 -27.97 -2.03 12.16
C ASN A 311 -27.14 -2.30 13.42
N ILE A 312 -25.96 -1.69 13.53
CA ILE A 312 -25.12 -1.82 14.74
C ILE A 312 -25.40 -0.65 15.67
N ILE A 313 -25.75 -0.95 16.92
CA ILE A 313 -25.95 0.05 17.97
C ILE A 313 -24.88 -0.15 19.04
N LYS A 314 -23.97 0.82 19.13
CA LYS A 314 -22.89 0.84 20.12
C LYS A 314 -23.31 1.65 21.35
N LEU A 315 -23.08 1.07 22.53
CA LEU A 315 -23.33 1.65 23.85
C LEU A 315 -22.03 1.55 24.67
N GLU A 316 -21.50 2.69 25.08
CA GLU A 316 -20.35 2.76 25.99
C GLU A 316 -20.84 2.57 27.43
N VAL A 317 -20.21 1.68 28.20
CA VAL A 317 -20.60 1.35 29.58
C VAL A 317 -19.44 1.47 30.56
N GLU A 318 -19.73 1.37 31.86
CA GLU A 318 -18.70 1.41 32.91
C GLU A 318 -17.95 0.09 33.09
N ASP A 319 -18.65 -1.04 33.00
CA ASP A 319 -18.10 -2.41 32.94
C ASP A 319 -18.99 -3.27 32.05
N VAL A 320 -18.43 -3.83 30.98
CA VAL A 320 -19.12 -4.72 30.01
C VAL A 320 -19.68 -6.01 30.65
N HIS A 321 -19.26 -6.34 31.88
CA HIS A 321 -19.70 -7.50 32.65
C HIS A 321 -20.70 -7.17 33.76
N ASN A 322 -20.89 -5.91 34.15
CA ASN A 322 -21.74 -5.52 35.28
C ASN A 322 -22.43 -4.15 35.06
N LEU A 323 -23.55 -4.13 34.34
CA LEU A 323 -24.28 -2.90 34.00
C LEU A 323 -25.00 -2.29 35.20
N SER A 324 -24.85 -0.98 35.38
CA SER A 324 -25.60 -0.16 36.34
C SER A 324 -27.11 -0.11 36.03
N GLU A 325 -27.95 0.18 37.03
CA GLU A 325 -29.41 0.25 36.85
C GLU A 325 -29.84 1.24 35.76
N ASP A 326 -29.12 2.35 35.60
CA ASP A 326 -29.42 3.35 34.57
C ASP A 326 -28.97 2.91 33.17
N GLU A 327 -27.84 2.18 33.07
CA GLU A 327 -27.40 1.56 31.82
C GLU A 327 -28.37 0.46 31.37
N GLN A 328 -28.90 -0.32 32.31
CA GLN A 328 -29.95 -1.31 32.04
C GLN A 328 -31.25 -0.66 31.51
N LYS A 329 -31.66 0.50 32.04
CA LYS A 329 -32.81 1.27 31.53
C LYS A 329 -32.55 1.79 30.11
N VAL A 330 -31.36 2.35 29.85
CA VAL A 330 -30.97 2.81 28.50
C VAL A 330 -30.99 1.65 27.50
N PHE A 331 -30.34 0.52 27.84
CA PHE A 331 -30.32 -0.69 27.02
C PHE A 331 -31.73 -1.22 26.73
N ALA A 332 -32.59 -1.34 27.75
CA ALA A 332 -33.97 -1.78 27.59
C ALA A 332 -34.81 -0.83 26.70
N SER A 333 -34.61 0.49 26.85
CA SER A 333 -35.32 1.49 26.04
C SER A 333 -34.95 1.37 24.54
N GLN A 334 -33.68 1.16 24.23
CA GLN A 334 -33.21 0.98 22.85
C GLN A 334 -33.69 -0.35 22.29
N LEU A 335 -33.56 -1.44 23.05
CA LEU A 335 -34.06 -2.78 22.68
C LEU A 335 -35.55 -2.76 22.31
N SER A 336 -36.37 -1.99 23.04
CA SER A 336 -37.81 -1.87 22.77
C SER A 336 -38.14 -1.22 21.42
N LYS A 337 -37.34 -0.23 20.98
CA LYS A 337 -37.50 0.47 19.68
C LYS A 337 -37.04 -0.36 18.46
N ILE A 338 -36.30 -1.44 18.69
CA ILE A 338 -35.73 -2.28 17.62
C ILE A 338 -36.63 -3.49 17.34
N LEU A 339 -37.25 -4.03 18.39
CA LEU A 339 -38.21 -5.13 18.27
C LEU A 339 -39.45 -4.76 17.43
N SER A 340 -39.72 -3.48 17.16
CA SER A 340 -40.76 -3.03 16.23
C SER A 340 -40.34 -3.04 14.75
N ASN A 341 -39.05 -2.94 14.44
CA ASN A 341 -38.57 -2.65 13.08
C ASN A 341 -38.06 -3.87 12.30
N ASN A 342 -38.15 -5.06 12.89
CA ASN A 342 -37.91 -6.38 12.30
C ASN A 342 -36.57 -6.63 11.58
N THR A 343 -35.62 -5.70 11.57
CA THR A 343 -34.29 -5.82 10.93
C THR A 343 -33.23 -6.42 11.88
N PRO A 344 -32.37 -7.34 11.44
CA PRO A 344 -31.29 -7.87 12.27
C PRO A 344 -30.41 -6.72 12.75
N THR A 345 -30.15 -6.71 14.06
CA THR A 345 -29.50 -5.60 14.76
C THR A 345 -28.46 -6.18 15.70
N GLN A 346 -27.23 -5.66 15.64
CA GLN A 346 -26.13 -6.05 16.51
C GLN A 346 -25.98 -4.99 17.59
N PHE A 347 -26.13 -5.37 18.86
CA PHE A 347 -25.76 -4.51 19.97
C PHE A 347 -24.30 -4.70 20.30
N VAL A 348 -23.62 -3.62 20.66
CA VAL A 348 -22.21 -3.63 21.06
C VAL A 348 -22.10 -2.85 22.36
N LEU A 349 -21.68 -3.54 23.43
CA LEU A 349 -21.23 -2.92 24.66
C LEU A 349 -19.71 -2.79 24.58
N PHE A 350 -19.15 -1.64 24.88
CA PHE A 350 -17.70 -1.45 24.92
C PHE A 350 -17.28 -0.58 26.11
N ASP A 351 -16.10 -0.88 26.64
CA ASP A 351 -15.40 -0.08 27.64
C ASP A 351 -13.96 0.24 27.19
N ASP A 352 -13.13 0.76 28.09
CA ASP A 352 -11.74 1.16 27.83
C ASP A 352 -10.80 -0.02 27.48
N TYR A 353 -11.24 -1.27 27.65
CA TYR A 353 -10.41 -2.48 27.54
C TYR A 353 -11.02 -3.57 26.66
N GLU A 354 -12.35 -3.74 26.64
CA GLU A 354 -13.03 -4.82 25.88
C GLU A 354 -14.29 -4.35 25.12
N GLU A 355 -14.61 -5.06 24.03
CA GLU A 355 -15.84 -4.91 23.22
C GLU A 355 -16.60 -6.23 23.16
N LYS A 356 -17.89 -6.23 23.52
CA LYS A 356 -18.77 -7.39 23.57
C LYS A 356 -20.02 -7.16 22.73
N SER A 357 -20.14 -7.93 21.65
CA SER A 357 -21.30 -7.87 20.77
C SER A 357 -22.36 -8.90 21.11
N ILE A 358 -23.63 -8.51 20.92
CA ILE A 358 -24.84 -9.31 21.10
C ILE A 358 -25.66 -9.19 19.82
N THR A 359 -25.64 -10.23 18.98
CA THR A 359 -26.40 -10.26 17.72
C THR A 359 -27.82 -10.74 17.97
N ILE A 360 -28.83 -9.94 17.63
CA ILE A 360 -30.25 -10.30 17.78
C ILE A 360 -30.79 -10.87 16.48
N ASN A 361 -30.80 -12.21 16.36
CA ASN A 361 -31.41 -12.95 15.26
C ASN A 361 -32.91 -13.27 15.52
N GLU A 362 -33.60 -13.89 14.56
CA GLU A 362 -35.03 -14.24 14.70
C GLU A 362 -35.30 -15.27 15.82
N GLU A 363 -34.37 -16.20 16.08
CA GLU A 363 -34.49 -17.15 17.21
C GLU A 363 -34.38 -16.44 18.57
N ALA A 364 -33.48 -15.46 18.71
CA ALA A 364 -33.39 -14.64 19.91
C ALA A 364 -34.67 -13.83 20.15
N ARG A 365 -35.30 -13.32 19.08
CA ARG A 365 -36.61 -12.63 19.19
C ARG A 365 -37.72 -13.55 19.71
N ALA A 366 -37.77 -14.80 19.26
CA ALA A 366 -38.72 -15.78 19.77
C ALA A 366 -38.53 -16.07 21.28
N ASN A 367 -37.27 -16.14 21.73
CA ASN A 367 -36.91 -16.35 23.14
C ASN A 367 -37.10 -15.10 24.03
N LEU A 368 -37.00 -13.89 23.47
CA LEU A 368 -37.31 -12.64 24.17
C LEU A 368 -38.84 -12.41 24.27
N SER A 369 -39.59 -12.78 23.24
CA SER A 369 -41.06 -12.73 23.23
C SER A 369 -41.69 -13.59 24.34
N SER A 370 -41.21 -14.83 24.50
CA SER A 370 -41.71 -15.76 25.53
C SER A 370 -41.39 -15.31 26.96
N LYS A 371 -40.33 -14.51 27.16
CA LYS A 371 -39.95 -13.98 28.49
C LYS A 371 -40.74 -12.73 28.92
N LYS A 372 -41.53 -12.14 28.02
CA LYS A 372 -42.40 -10.98 28.29
C LYS A 372 -43.55 -11.29 29.27
N SER A 373 -43.75 -12.56 29.64
CA SER A 373 -44.78 -13.02 30.58
C SER A 373 -44.42 -12.84 32.07
N GLN A 374 -43.23 -12.33 32.44
CA GLN A 374 -42.75 -12.35 33.83
C GLN A 374 -42.08 -11.06 34.35
N LEU A 375 -42.27 -9.89 33.71
CA LEU A 375 -41.91 -8.60 34.32
C LEU A 375 -43.15 -7.70 34.51
N ASN A 376 -43.34 -7.27 35.76
CA ASN A 376 -44.44 -6.43 36.21
C ASN A 376 -44.23 -4.96 35.78
N PRO A 377 -45.25 -4.22 35.31
CA PRO A 377 -45.11 -2.82 34.89
C PRO A 377 -45.48 -1.81 36.00
N GLU A 378 -44.62 -1.72 37.02
CA GLU A 378 -44.49 -0.60 37.99
C GLU A 378 -42.96 -0.47 38.19
N THR A 379 -42.26 0.66 38.14
CA THR A 379 -42.55 2.12 38.07
C THR A 379 -41.42 2.74 37.18
N GLU A 380 -41.31 4.01 36.77
CA GLU A 380 -41.96 5.29 37.07
C GLU A 380 -41.85 6.24 35.84
N SER A 381 -42.47 7.43 35.89
CA SER A 381 -42.42 8.44 34.81
C SER A 381 -41.23 9.39 34.93
N VAL A 382 -40.29 9.35 33.98
CA VAL A 382 -39.23 10.37 33.83
C VAL A 382 -39.76 11.56 33.00
N SER A 383 -39.49 12.77 33.46
CA SER A 383 -40.06 14.03 32.94
C SER A 383 -39.53 14.40 31.54
N SER A 384 -40.43 14.97 30.72
CA SER A 384 -40.21 15.35 29.31
C SER A 384 -39.42 16.66 29.10
N ASP A 385 -38.57 17.06 30.05
CA ASP A 385 -38.03 18.43 30.14
C ASP A 385 -36.55 18.59 29.72
N GLU A 386 -35.91 17.48 29.33
CA GLU A 386 -34.46 17.41 29.06
C GLU A 386 -34.20 16.79 27.69
N LEU A 387 -33.48 17.52 26.83
CA LEU A 387 -33.14 17.10 25.48
C LEU A 387 -31.62 17.13 25.27
N SER A 388 -31.12 16.17 24.47
CA SER A 388 -29.71 16.14 24.08
C SER A 388 -29.39 17.26 23.08
N PHE A 389 -28.24 17.90 23.25
CA PHE A 389 -27.70 18.92 22.33
C PHE A 389 -27.69 18.49 20.85
N ASN A 390 -27.60 17.19 20.57
CA ASN A 390 -27.60 16.68 19.19
C ASN A 390 -28.98 16.76 18.51
N VAL A 391 -30.07 16.72 19.30
CA VAL A 391 -31.45 16.53 18.83
C VAL A 391 -32.26 17.84 18.81
N ILE A 392 -31.89 18.83 19.63
CA ILE A 392 -32.61 20.09 19.79
C ILE A 392 -32.72 20.92 18.50
N ASP A 393 -33.82 21.68 18.34
CA ASP A 393 -34.02 22.62 17.23
C ASP A 393 -33.03 23.78 17.24
N THR A 394 -33.01 24.56 18.32
CA THR A 394 -32.14 25.72 18.51
C THR A 394 -31.14 25.42 19.64
N PRO A 395 -29.83 25.32 19.36
CA PRO A 395 -28.84 25.04 20.40
C PRO A 395 -28.68 26.24 21.36
N PRO A 396 -28.22 26.00 22.60
CA PRO A 396 -27.78 27.08 23.48
C PRO A 396 -26.70 27.95 22.80
N LEU A 397 -26.75 29.26 23.03
CA LEU A 397 -25.82 30.22 22.39
C LEU A 397 -24.90 30.87 23.42
N TYR A 398 -23.60 30.63 23.27
CA TYR A 398 -22.56 31.18 24.13
C TYR A 398 -22.37 32.70 23.92
N ILE A 399 -21.90 33.41 24.96
CA ILE A 399 -21.65 34.86 24.90
C ILE A 399 -20.62 35.18 23.80
N GLY A 400 -21.01 35.99 22.82
CA GLY A 400 -20.15 36.41 21.71
C GLY A 400 -20.32 35.61 20.41
N CYS A 401 -21.21 34.62 20.36
CA CYS A 401 -21.71 34.09 19.09
C CYS A 401 -22.81 35.01 18.52
N ASP A 402 -22.88 35.15 17.19
CA ASP A 402 -23.92 35.93 16.51
C ASP A 402 -25.29 35.25 16.68
N PRO A 403 -26.36 35.98 17.09
CA PRO A 403 -27.69 35.41 17.24
C PRO A 403 -28.38 34.97 15.93
N ASN A 404 -27.86 35.33 14.75
CA ASN A 404 -28.46 35.03 13.45
C ASN A 404 -27.78 33.86 12.71
N LEU A 405 -26.90 33.11 13.39
CA LEU A 405 -26.25 31.93 12.82
C LEU A 405 -27.26 30.82 12.49
N SER A 406 -26.97 30.02 11.45
CA SER A 406 -27.73 28.79 11.22
C SER A 406 -27.51 27.78 12.34
N LYS A 407 -28.42 26.79 12.47
CA LYS A 407 -28.40 25.75 13.52
C LYS A 407 -27.01 25.10 13.71
N GLU A 408 -26.36 24.73 12.62
CA GLU A 408 -25.06 24.04 12.66
C GLU A 408 -23.89 25.00 12.92
N GLU A 409 -23.96 26.25 12.44
CA GLU A 409 -22.98 27.29 12.77
C GLU A 409 -23.07 27.72 14.24
N ALA A 410 -24.29 27.79 14.80
CA ALA A 410 -24.53 28.06 16.20
C ALA A 410 -23.98 26.92 17.09
N LYS A 411 -24.23 25.65 16.75
CA LYS A 411 -23.62 24.48 17.42
C LYS A 411 -22.09 24.51 17.37
N LYS A 412 -21.52 24.89 16.22
CA LYS A 412 -20.07 25.02 16.03
C LYS A 412 -19.49 26.15 16.87
N CYS A 413 -20.10 27.34 16.84
CA CYS A 413 -19.67 28.49 17.64
C CYS A 413 -19.75 28.20 19.13
N PHE A 414 -20.85 27.58 19.59
CA PHE A 414 -21.01 27.11 20.96
C PHE A 414 -19.88 26.17 21.38
N SER A 415 -19.68 25.07 20.66
CA SER A 415 -18.67 24.05 20.99
C SER A 415 -17.25 24.61 20.96
N GLN A 416 -16.95 25.49 19.99
CA GLN A 416 -15.68 26.20 19.91
C GLN A 416 -15.46 27.11 21.12
N LYS A 417 -16.44 27.94 21.50
CA LYS A 417 -16.29 28.88 22.63
C LYS A 417 -16.17 28.19 23.98
N ILE A 418 -16.89 27.09 24.20
CA ILE A 418 -16.72 26.22 25.38
C ILE A 418 -15.29 25.64 25.39
N SER A 419 -14.79 25.15 24.25
CA SER A 419 -13.42 24.60 24.14
C SER A 419 -12.34 25.66 24.38
N GLU A 420 -12.49 26.87 23.83
CA GLU A 420 -11.60 28.02 24.08
C GLU A 420 -11.58 28.42 25.56
N PHE A 421 -12.75 28.48 26.21
CA PHE A 421 -12.87 28.78 27.63
C PHE A 421 -12.16 27.72 28.48
N VAL A 422 -12.42 26.43 28.22
CA VAL A 422 -11.79 25.32 28.96
C VAL A 422 -10.28 25.32 28.77
N GLY A 423 -9.79 25.44 27.53
CA GLY A 423 -8.36 25.50 27.23
C GLY A 423 -7.62 26.69 27.87
N SER A 424 -8.34 27.77 28.19
CA SER A 424 -7.77 28.96 28.85
C SER A 424 -7.83 28.91 30.38
N ASN A 425 -8.67 28.05 30.97
CA ASN A 425 -8.96 28.02 32.41
C ASN A 425 -8.61 26.69 33.11
N PHE A 426 -8.31 25.64 32.35
CA PHE A 426 -7.93 24.32 32.87
C PHE A 426 -6.44 24.24 33.20
N ASN A 427 -6.11 23.89 34.44
CA ASN A 427 -4.74 23.78 34.92
C ASN A 427 -4.08 22.47 34.47
N ILE A 428 -3.42 22.51 33.32
CA ILE A 428 -2.66 21.39 32.74
C ILE A 428 -1.46 20.99 33.65
N ASP A 429 -0.91 21.91 34.45
CA ASP A 429 0.26 21.63 35.28
C ASP A 429 -0.05 20.65 36.43
N LEU A 430 -1.31 20.49 36.85
CA LEU A 430 -1.74 19.43 37.76
C LEU A 430 -1.36 18.02 37.27
N ALA A 431 -1.38 17.80 35.95
CA ALA A 431 -0.96 16.52 35.39
C ALA A 431 0.56 16.31 35.51
N LYS A 432 1.36 17.37 35.32
CA LYS A 432 2.83 17.33 35.44
C LYS A 432 3.28 17.17 36.88
N GLU A 433 2.65 17.90 37.81
CA GLU A 433 2.92 17.83 39.25
C GLU A 433 2.66 16.43 39.83
N ASN A 434 1.68 15.71 39.26
CA ASN A 434 1.38 14.32 39.59
C ASN A 434 2.11 13.29 38.70
N GLY A 435 3.11 13.71 37.91
CA GLY A 435 3.99 12.83 37.15
C GLY A 435 3.35 12.09 35.97
N LEU A 436 2.23 12.61 35.44
CA LEU A 436 1.54 12.00 34.29
C LEU A 436 2.26 12.31 32.96
N THR A 437 2.22 11.36 32.02
CA THR A 437 2.79 11.48 30.67
C THR A 437 1.90 10.81 29.63
N GLY A 438 1.92 11.33 28.39
CA GLY A 438 1.11 10.85 27.29
C GLY A 438 -0.26 11.54 27.18
N VAL A 439 -1.21 10.87 26.54
CA VAL A 439 -2.54 11.42 26.21
C VAL A 439 -3.56 11.09 27.30
N HIS A 440 -4.18 12.12 27.87
CA HIS A 440 -5.23 12.00 28.88
C HIS A 440 -6.56 12.51 28.33
N ARG A 441 -7.66 11.83 28.70
CA ARG A 441 -9.03 12.19 28.33
C ARG A 441 -9.92 12.28 29.57
N ILE A 442 -10.79 13.28 29.57
CA ILE A 442 -11.78 13.54 30.61
C ILE A 442 -13.10 13.82 29.88
N TYR A 443 -14.18 13.21 30.34
CA TYR A 443 -15.52 13.50 29.84
C TYR A 443 -16.29 14.27 30.90
N VAL A 444 -16.78 15.46 30.58
CA VAL A 444 -17.62 16.24 31.50
C VAL A 444 -19.01 16.37 30.91
N GLN A 445 -20.02 15.93 31.67
CA GLN A 445 -21.41 16.10 31.34
C GLN A 445 -22.00 17.22 32.20
N PHE A 446 -22.80 18.09 31.60
CA PHE A 446 -23.51 19.15 32.32
C PHE A 446 -24.79 19.54 31.60
N LYS A 447 -25.70 20.15 32.36
CA LYS A 447 -27.01 20.59 31.90
C LYS A 447 -27.07 22.11 31.84
N ILE A 448 -27.45 22.65 30.68
CA ILE A 448 -27.82 24.05 30.50
C ILE A 448 -29.31 24.15 30.84
N SER A 449 -29.67 24.92 31.87
CA SER A 449 -31.06 25.09 32.31
C SER A 449 -31.90 25.95 31.33
N LYS A 450 -33.21 26.04 31.55
CA LYS A 450 -34.13 26.91 30.77
C LYS A 450 -33.80 28.40 30.91
N GLU A 451 -33.02 28.75 31.93
CA GLU A 451 -32.49 30.08 32.25
C GLU A 451 -31.06 30.28 31.69
N GLY A 452 -30.46 29.25 31.10
CA GLY A 452 -29.10 29.30 30.55
C GLY A 452 -27.99 29.17 31.59
N GLN A 453 -28.28 28.66 32.79
CA GLN A 453 -27.30 28.39 33.85
C GLN A 453 -26.75 26.96 33.74
N ILE A 454 -25.51 26.76 34.15
CA ILE A 454 -24.89 25.43 34.22
C ILE A 454 -25.31 24.73 35.51
N THR A 455 -25.83 23.52 35.37
CA THR A 455 -26.35 22.65 36.43
C THR A 455 -25.89 21.20 36.21
N ASP A 456 -26.00 20.36 37.23
CA ASP A 456 -25.77 18.91 37.17
C ASP A 456 -24.43 18.50 36.52
N VAL A 457 -23.36 19.24 36.84
CA VAL A 457 -22.00 18.99 36.33
C VAL A 457 -21.42 17.72 36.96
N LYS A 458 -21.02 16.76 36.12
CA LYS A 458 -20.37 15.50 36.51
C LYS A 458 -19.17 15.22 35.60
N SER A 459 -18.06 14.77 36.16
CA SER A 459 -16.87 14.35 35.40
C SER A 459 -16.62 12.84 35.46
N ARG A 460 -16.08 12.28 34.37
CA ARG A 460 -15.52 10.91 34.26
C ARG A 460 -14.07 11.04 33.81
N SER A 461 -13.13 10.62 34.66
CA SER A 461 -11.68 10.70 34.45
C SER A 461 -10.98 9.54 35.15
N LYS A 462 -9.87 9.05 34.58
CA LYS A 462 -8.99 8.05 35.23
C LYS A 462 -8.25 8.60 36.46
N HIS A 463 -8.22 9.92 36.61
CA HIS A 463 -7.59 10.60 37.74
C HIS A 463 -8.58 11.60 38.34
N THR A 464 -8.97 11.38 39.59
CA THR A 464 -10.00 12.18 40.29
C THR A 464 -9.69 13.67 40.28
N PHE A 465 -8.44 14.06 40.55
CA PHE A 465 -8.01 15.47 40.55
C PHE A 465 -8.17 16.16 39.18
N LEU A 466 -8.05 15.42 38.07
CA LEU A 466 -8.31 15.96 36.73
C LEU A 466 -9.81 16.11 36.46
N GLY A 467 -10.64 15.22 37.01
CA GLY A 467 -12.10 15.33 36.97
C GLY A 467 -12.59 16.53 37.77
N GLU A 468 -12.14 16.66 39.03
CA GLU A 468 -12.43 17.79 39.91
C GLU A 468 -12.03 19.14 39.30
N GLU A 469 -10.86 19.23 38.68
CA GLU A 469 -10.43 20.42 37.93
C GLU A 469 -11.34 20.72 36.73
N ALA A 470 -11.71 19.69 35.96
CA ALA A 470 -12.62 19.86 34.83
C ALA A 470 -14.01 20.36 35.29
N GLU A 471 -14.53 19.83 36.40
CA GLU A 471 -15.77 20.32 37.00
C GLU A 471 -15.64 21.75 37.52
N ARG A 472 -14.52 22.11 38.16
CA ARG A 472 -14.25 23.48 38.60
C ARG A 472 -14.31 24.45 37.42
N VAL A 473 -13.70 24.10 36.28
CA VAL A 473 -13.73 24.94 35.08
C VAL A 473 -15.16 25.06 34.53
N ILE A 474 -15.88 23.95 34.37
CA ILE A 474 -17.24 23.95 33.81
C ILE A 474 -18.25 24.67 34.70
N LYS A 475 -18.12 24.58 36.04
CA LYS A 475 -18.94 25.33 37.01
C LYS A 475 -18.71 26.86 36.94
N ASN A 476 -17.62 27.32 36.32
CA ASN A 476 -17.30 28.74 36.11
C ASN A 476 -17.69 29.28 34.72
N LEU A 477 -18.34 28.48 33.87
CA LEU A 477 -18.86 28.95 32.59
C LEU A 477 -19.89 30.09 32.79
N PRO A 478 -19.88 31.14 31.96
CA PRO A 478 -20.84 32.23 32.06
C PRO A 478 -22.24 31.79 31.64
N GLN A 479 -23.26 32.45 32.19
CA GLN A 479 -24.66 32.25 31.78
C GLN A 479 -24.82 32.54 30.28
N MET A 480 -25.48 31.63 29.57
CA MET A 480 -25.63 31.62 28.12
C MET A 480 -27.10 31.77 27.71
N LYS A 481 -27.40 31.91 26.41
CA LYS A 481 -28.81 31.80 25.98
C LYS A 481 -29.22 30.31 26.06
N PRO A 482 -30.39 29.98 26.64
CA PRO A 482 -30.89 28.61 26.70
C PRO A 482 -31.21 28.08 25.29
N GLY A 483 -31.25 26.76 25.14
CA GLY A 483 -31.72 26.12 23.92
C GLY A 483 -33.26 26.11 23.85
N GLU A 484 -33.78 26.00 22.63
CA GLU A 484 -35.23 25.97 22.36
C GLU A 484 -35.60 24.77 21.48
N ASN A 485 -36.70 24.10 21.79
CA ASN A 485 -37.30 23.02 21.01
C ASN A 485 -38.78 23.33 20.79
N ASP A 486 -39.30 23.20 19.57
CA ASP A 486 -40.66 23.62 19.21
C ASP A 486 -41.03 25.06 19.67
N GLY A 487 -40.04 25.96 19.73
CA GLY A 487 -40.19 27.34 20.21
C GLY A 487 -40.31 27.50 21.73
N GLN A 488 -40.10 26.45 22.52
CA GLN A 488 -40.08 26.48 23.98
C GLN A 488 -38.67 26.29 24.54
N LYS A 489 -38.33 27.00 25.61
CA LYS A 489 -37.04 26.85 26.31
C LYS A 489 -36.98 25.53 27.07
N VAL A 490 -35.94 24.75 26.81
CA VAL A 490 -35.75 23.39 27.36
C VAL A 490 -34.41 23.25 28.06
N GLY A 491 -34.30 22.27 28.96
CA GLY A 491 -33.01 21.88 29.53
C GLY A 491 -32.20 21.13 28.48
N VAL A 492 -30.94 21.53 28.27
CA VAL A 492 -30.05 20.91 27.27
C VAL A 492 -28.92 20.18 27.94
N LEU A 493 -28.83 18.88 27.69
CA LEU A 493 -27.77 18.01 28.19
C LEU A 493 -26.60 18.02 27.18
N TYR A 494 -25.41 18.42 27.65
CA TYR A 494 -24.18 18.51 26.85
C TYR A 494 -23.06 17.68 27.48
N SER A 495 -22.27 17.04 26.63
CA SER A 495 -21.11 16.24 27.01
C SER A 495 -19.87 16.78 26.28
N LEU A 496 -18.89 17.24 27.04
CA LEU A 496 -17.63 17.79 26.54
C LEU A 496 -16.49 16.78 26.75
N PRO A 497 -15.86 16.26 25.69
CA PRO A 497 -14.59 15.57 25.78
C PRO A 497 -13.44 16.59 25.87
N ILE A 498 -12.63 16.50 26.92
CA ILE A 498 -11.39 17.25 27.09
C ILE A 498 -10.24 16.27 26.88
N SER A 499 -9.33 16.58 25.95
CA SER A 499 -8.16 15.74 25.63
C SER A 499 -6.90 16.60 25.55
N PHE A 500 -5.82 16.17 26.20
CA PHE A 500 -4.53 16.84 26.16
C PHE A 500 -3.37 15.85 26.27
N GLU A 501 -2.17 16.28 25.88
CA GLU A 501 -0.94 15.49 25.90
C GLU A 501 0.10 16.14 26.83
N ILE A 502 0.70 15.35 27.72
CA ILE A 502 1.87 15.75 28.52
C ILE A 502 3.11 15.07 27.95
N LYS A 503 4.16 15.86 27.67
CA LYS A 503 5.43 15.44 27.07
C LYS A 503 6.55 15.39 28.11
#